data_AF-A0A511Y8T1-F1
#
_entry.id   AF-A0A511Y8T1-F1
#
_cell.length_a   1.000
_cell.length_b   1.000
_cell.length_c   1.000
_cell.angle_alpha   90.00
_cell.angle_beta   90.00
_cell.angle_gamma   90.00
#
_symmetry.space_group_name_H-M   'P 1'
#
loop_
_entity.id
_entity.type
_entity.pdbx_description
1 polymer ?
#
loop_
_entity_poly.entity_id
_entity_poly.type
_entity_poly.pdbx_seq_one_letter_code
_entity_poly.pdbx_strand_id
1 'polypeptide(L)'
;MNINKLLEKPINELSAKEMEAVLNYKIELETDKQEKERREYEAERDSDMGELIALALEVESKSYLLKKLTHSKMEKHQEKLNEYGKIRSNSKGGFSLMHSDKKLRIKRRRDTQPTWDERSTKALELIHAFLYDTVKKRDKDLFEMLIGFLVKNKKGDLDYASVMNLLSHETRFNDPRWKEGLRLLKQSYSNFLKGYQYDFEKQNEEGKYERIELNFSAH
;
A
#
# COMPACT_ATOMS: atom_id res chain seq x y z
N MET A 1 25.46 20.11 60.30
CA MET A 1 25.46 18.68 60.67
C MET A 1 26.17 17.91 59.56
N ASN A 2 27.16 17.06 59.86
CA ASN A 2 27.91 16.37 58.81
C ASN A 2 27.18 15.07 58.42
N ILE A 3 26.46 15.08 57.29
CA ILE A 3 25.67 13.93 56.80
C ILE A 3 26.54 12.68 56.62
N ASN A 4 27.77 12.82 56.12
CA ASN A 4 28.67 11.69 55.89
C ASN A 4 29.01 10.96 57.20
N LYS A 5 29.18 11.72 58.30
CA LYS A 5 29.43 11.15 59.63
C LYS A 5 28.19 10.50 60.25
N LEU A 6 26.98 10.85 59.80
CA LEU A 6 25.72 10.23 60.25
C LEU A 6 25.41 8.95 59.48
N LEU A 7 25.82 8.86 58.21
CA LEU A 7 25.65 7.67 57.38
C LEU A 7 26.48 6.46 57.87
N GLU A 8 27.57 6.71 58.60
CA GLU A 8 28.43 5.69 59.20
C GLU A 8 27.93 5.19 60.56
N LYS A 9 26.96 5.88 61.18
CA LYS A 9 26.43 5.49 62.51
C LYS A 9 25.38 4.38 62.41
N PRO A 10 25.36 3.44 63.37
CA PRO A 10 24.25 2.50 63.55
C PRO A 10 22.90 3.22 63.73
N ILE A 11 21.83 2.66 63.16
CA ILE A 11 20.48 3.27 63.17
C ILE A 11 19.96 3.53 64.59
N ASN A 12 20.28 2.65 65.54
CA ASN A 12 19.89 2.77 66.95
C ASN A 12 20.63 3.88 67.72
N GLU A 13 21.68 4.47 67.14
CA GLU A 13 22.48 5.55 67.75
C GLU A 13 22.14 6.94 67.19
N LEU A 14 21.25 7.01 66.19
CA LEU A 14 20.78 8.27 65.63
C LEU A 14 19.63 8.84 66.46
N SER A 15 19.65 10.14 66.75
CA SER A 15 18.47 10.83 67.26
C SER A 15 17.39 10.97 66.18
N ALA A 16 16.13 11.20 66.56
CA ALA A 16 15.03 11.36 65.61
C ALA A 16 15.30 12.43 64.53
N LYS A 17 15.92 13.56 64.91
CA LYS A 17 16.32 14.63 63.97
C LYS A 17 17.44 14.19 63.02
N GLU A 18 18.37 13.36 63.48
CA GLU A 18 19.44 12.83 62.64
C GLU A 18 18.91 11.77 61.67
N MET A 19 17.94 10.93 62.09
CA MET A 19 17.28 9.98 61.20
C MET A 19 16.50 10.68 60.07
N GLU A 20 15.74 11.72 60.40
CA GLU A 20 14.98 12.51 59.41
C GLU A 20 15.91 13.15 58.37
N ALA A 21 17.04 13.70 58.82
CA ALA A 21 18.04 14.27 57.91
C ALA A 21 18.70 13.22 57.00
N VAL A 22 18.99 12.02 57.51
CA VAL A 22 19.53 10.91 56.69
C VAL A 22 18.50 10.39 55.70
N LEU A 23 17.23 10.30 56.09
CA LEU A 23 16.14 9.87 55.21
C LEU A 23 15.93 10.88 54.07
N ASN A 24 15.83 12.17 54.38
CA ASN A 24 15.66 13.22 53.38
C ASN A 24 16.84 13.25 52.39
N TYR A 25 18.07 13.09 52.88
CA TYR A 25 19.25 12.99 52.02
C TYR A 25 19.21 11.77 51.07
N LYS A 26 18.75 10.60 51.55
CA LYS A 26 18.59 9.42 50.68
C LYS A 26 17.49 9.60 49.63
N ILE A 27 16.37 10.24 50.01
CA ILE A 27 15.28 10.55 49.07
C ILE A 27 15.80 11.50 47.97
N GLU A 28 16.52 12.55 48.35
CA GLU A 28 17.12 13.51 47.41
C GLU A 28 18.08 12.83 46.42
N LEU A 29 18.96 11.94 46.92
CA LEU A 29 19.86 11.15 46.07
C LEU A 29 19.11 10.23 45.09
N GLU A 30 18.05 9.56 45.54
CA GLU A 30 17.23 8.71 44.66
C GLU A 30 16.49 9.54 43.62
N THR A 31 15.95 10.71 43.99
CA THR A 31 15.29 11.62 43.03
C THR A 31 16.27 12.17 42.00
N ASP A 32 17.47 12.57 42.43
CA ASP A 32 18.52 13.07 41.52
C ASP A 32 18.99 11.98 40.55
N LYS A 33 19.11 10.74 41.05
CA LYS A 33 19.45 9.59 40.22
C LYS A 33 18.37 9.31 39.17
N GLN A 34 17.09 9.29 39.56
CA GLN A 34 15.97 9.09 38.63
C GLN A 34 15.86 10.22 37.61
N GLU A 35 16.06 11.47 38.03
CA GLU A 35 16.11 12.63 37.13
C GLU A 35 17.24 12.51 36.11
N LYS A 36 18.42 12.07 36.55
CA LYS A 36 19.57 11.83 35.67
C LYS A 36 19.29 10.70 34.68
N GLU A 37 18.80 9.55 35.13
CA GLU A 37 18.45 8.41 34.27
C GLU A 37 17.39 8.81 33.23
N ARG A 38 16.38 9.58 33.63
CA ARG A 38 15.37 10.10 32.70
C ARG A 38 15.99 11.02 31.64
N ARG A 39 16.84 11.97 32.05
CA ARG A 39 17.50 12.89 31.11
C ARG A 39 18.42 12.17 30.14
N GLU A 40 19.16 11.17 30.61
CA GLU A 40 20.02 10.35 29.77
C GLU A 40 19.19 9.58 28.74
N TYR A 41 18.11 8.93 29.17
CA TYR A 41 17.18 8.24 28.27
C TYR A 41 16.53 9.20 27.24
N GLU A 42 16.03 10.35 27.68
CA GLU A 42 15.40 11.33 26.78
C GLU A 42 16.40 11.87 25.76
N ALA A 43 17.65 12.12 26.15
CA ALA A 43 18.70 12.57 25.25
C ALA A 43 19.08 11.50 24.22
N GLU A 44 19.23 10.24 24.65
CA GLU A 44 19.50 9.11 23.75
C GLU A 44 18.34 8.92 22.76
N ARG A 45 17.10 8.89 23.26
CA ARG A 45 15.89 8.81 22.42
C ARG A 45 15.85 9.91 21.38
N ASP A 46 16.09 11.15 21.77
CA ASP A 46 16.01 12.30 20.87
C ASP A 46 17.14 12.28 19.83
N SER A 47 18.33 11.80 20.22
CA SER A 47 19.45 11.56 19.30
C SER A 47 19.11 10.51 18.25
N ASP A 48 18.67 9.33 18.70
CA ASP A 48 18.30 8.20 17.83
C ASP A 48 17.16 8.59 16.87
N MET A 49 16.13 9.26 17.38
CA MET A 49 15.04 9.75 16.54
C MET A 49 15.54 10.76 15.50
N GLY A 50 16.44 11.66 15.89
CA GLY A 50 17.03 12.63 14.99
C GLY A 50 17.77 11.95 13.82
N GLU A 51 18.59 10.95 14.12
CA GLU A 51 19.32 10.17 13.11
C GLU A 51 18.38 9.42 12.16
N LEU A 52 17.39 8.71 12.71
CA LEU A 52 16.43 7.94 11.93
C LEU A 52 15.57 8.83 11.02
N ILE A 53 15.10 9.97 11.52
CA ILE A 53 14.30 10.91 10.74
C ILE A 53 15.14 11.58 9.64
N ALA A 54 16.40 11.94 9.93
CA ALA A 54 17.29 12.48 8.92
C ALA A 54 17.48 11.51 7.75
N LEU A 55 17.74 10.23 8.04
CA LEU A 55 17.87 9.20 7.01
C LEU A 55 16.54 8.97 6.26
N ALA A 56 15.41 8.97 6.96
CA ALA A 56 14.09 8.83 6.33
C ALA A 56 13.81 9.96 5.33
N LEU A 57 14.14 11.21 5.67
CA LEU A 57 14.01 12.37 4.79
C LEU A 57 14.91 12.26 3.55
N GLU A 58 16.13 11.73 3.70
CA GLU A 58 16.99 11.46 2.55
C GLU A 58 16.38 10.41 1.61
N VAL A 59 15.85 9.32 2.16
CA VAL A 59 15.21 8.25 1.38
C VAL A 59 13.96 8.78 0.67
N GLU A 60 13.14 9.59 1.35
CA GLU A 60 11.99 10.26 0.74
C GLU A 60 12.41 11.13 -0.45
N SER A 61 13.39 12.00 -0.25
CA SER A 61 13.91 12.90 -1.28
C SER A 61 14.45 12.13 -2.50
N LYS A 62 15.27 11.09 -2.26
CA LYS A 62 15.82 10.22 -3.32
C LYS A 62 14.70 9.47 -4.05
N SER A 63 13.69 8.99 -3.33
CA SER A 63 12.54 8.28 -3.91
C SER A 63 11.70 9.18 -4.81
N TYR A 64 11.44 10.42 -4.37
CA TYR A 64 10.75 11.43 -5.17
C TYR A 64 11.54 11.78 -6.45
N LEU A 65 12.84 12.03 -6.31
CA LEU A 65 13.72 12.32 -7.43
C LEU A 65 13.75 11.17 -8.44
N LEU A 66 13.91 9.93 -7.96
CA LEU A 66 13.88 8.73 -8.80
C LEU A 66 12.57 8.63 -9.59
N LYS A 67 11.43 8.80 -8.93
CA LYS A 67 10.11 8.78 -9.58
C LYS A 67 10.01 9.83 -10.70
N LYS A 68 10.40 11.08 -10.42
CA LYS A 68 10.32 12.18 -11.39
C LYS A 68 11.23 11.94 -12.59
N LEU A 69 12.48 11.53 -12.35
CA LEU A 69 13.44 11.24 -13.41
C LEU A 69 12.99 10.05 -14.26
N THR A 70 12.55 8.96 -13.64
CA THR A 70 12.06 7.78 -14.38
C THR A 70 10.88 8.14 -15.27
N HIS A 71 9.92 8.92 -14.75
CA HIS A 71 8.79 9.38 -15.56
C HIS A 71 9.27 10.18 -16.79
N SER A 72 10.08 11.23 -16.57
CA SER A 72 10.60 12.08 -17.64
C SER A 72 11.41 11.29 -18.70
N LYS A 73 12.28 10.38 -18.26
CA LYS A 73 13.09 9.55 -19.18
C LYS A 73 12.20 8.60 -19.98
N MET A 74 11.19 8.00 -19.35
CA MET A 74 10.27 7.07 -20.00
C MET A 74 9.38 7.76 -21.03
N GLU A 75 8.89 8.98 -20.76
CA GLU A 75 8.16 9.76 -21.77
C GLU A 75 9.03 10.06 -22.98
N LYS A 76 10.26 10.55 -22.76
CA LYS A 76 11.22 10.80 -23.84
C LYS A 76 11.52 9.54 -24.67
N HIS A 77 11.60 8.37 -24.03
CA HIS A 77 11.77 7.12 -24.75
C HIS A 77 10.53 6.69 -25.52
N GLN A 78 9.33 6.95 -25.01
CA GLN A 78 8.09 6.70 -25.74
C GLN A 78 8.00 7.55 -27.00
N GLU A 79 8.33 8.84 -26.92
CA GLU A 79 8.38 9.75 -28.08
C GLU A 79 9.34 9.21 -29.16
N LYS A 80 10.57 8.86 -28.76
CA LYS A 80 11.56 8.26 -29.66
C LYS A 80 11.09 6.94 -30.26
N LEU A 81 10.43 6.08 -29.49
CA LEU A 81 9.88 4.82 -30.00
C LEU A 81 8.76 5.04 -31.01
N ASN A 82 7.92 6.06 -30.80
CA ASN A 82 6.88 6.43 -31.75
C ASN A 82 7.48 6.94 -33.07
N GLU A 83 8.52 7.77 -33.00
CA GLU A 83 9.24 8.31 -34.16
C GLU A 83 10.01 7.22 -34.92
N TYR A 84 10.78 6.39 -34.20
CA TYR A 84 11.60 5.33 -34.76
C TYR A 84 10.75 4.19 -35.35
N GLY A 85 9.62 3.88 -34.70
CA GLY A 85 8.90 2.64 -34.89
C GLY A 85 8.19 2.50 -36.23
N LYS A 86 7.69 3.58 -36.88
CA LYS A 86 6.76 3.56 -38.06
C LYS A 86 5.61 2.52 -38.00
N ILE A 87 5.42 1.80 -36.88
CA ILE A 87 4.48 0.71 -36.67
C ILE A 87 3.36 1.23 -35.77
N ARG A 88 2.12 0.92 -36.19
CA ARG A 88 0.86 1.47 -35.70
C ARG A 88 0.77 1.64 -34.18
N SER A 89 0.24 2.81 -33.84
CA SER A 89 0.00 3.44 -32.54
C SER A 89 -1.00 2.72 -31.61
N ASN A 90 -0.97 1.38 -31.56
CA ASN A 90 -1.86 0.62 -30.68
C ASN A 90 -1.25 0.36 -29.30
N SER A 91 0.05 0.66 -29.10
CA SER A 91 0.62 0.64 -27.76
C SER A 91 0.03 1.79 -26.95
N LYS A 92 -0.79 1.45 -25.95
CA LYS A 92 -1.42 2.42 -25.04
C LYS A 92 -0.45 3.01 -24.00
N GLY A 93 0.87 2.91 -24.25
CA GLY A 93 1.92 3.45 -23.40
C GLY A 93 2.61 2.43 -22.48
N GLY A 94 2.30 1.14 -22.54
CA GLY A 94 3.11 0.12 -21.83
C GLY A 94 4.37 -0.24 -22.63
N PHE A 95 5.56 -0.18 -22.04
CA PHE A 95 6.80 -0.68 -22.67
C PHE A 95 7.89 -0.96 -21.62
N SER A 96 9.00 -1.56 -22.02
CA SER A 96 10.14 -1.80 -21.14
C SER A 96 11.44 -1.34 -21.78
N LEU A 97 12.32 -0.74 -20.99
CA LEU A 97 13.71 -0.43 -21.37
C LEU A 97 14.62 -1.50 -20.80
N MET A 98 15.37 -2.18 -21.66
CA MET A 98 16.37 -3.16 -21.29
C MET A 98 17.76 -2.56 -21.47
N HIS A 99 18.63 -2.72 -20.47
CA HIS A 99 20.04 -2.37 -20.62
C HIS A 99 20.73 -3.34 -21.60
N SER A 100 21.84 -2.91 -22.23
CA SER A 100 22.51 -3.68 -23.29
C SER A 100 23.07 -5.02 -22.80
N ASP A 101 23.52 -5.09 -21.54
CA ASP A 101 23.97 -6.32 -20.88
C ASP A 101 22.81 -7.26 -20.47
N LYS A 102 21.56 -6.84 -20.67
CA LYS A 102 20.33 -7.53 -20.29
C LYS A 102 20.18 -7.81 -18.78
N LYS A 103 21.04 -7.27 -17.93
CA LYS A 103 20.97 -7.50 -16.47
C LYS A 103 19.98 -6.58 -15.79
N LEU A 104 19.69 -5.42 -16.38
CA LEU A 104 18.80 -4.41 -15.81
C LEU A 104 17.64 -4.10 -16.77
N ARG A 105 16.45 -3.94 -16.20
CA ARG A 105 15.27 -3.52 -16.95
C ARG A 105 14.43 -2.56 -16.13
N ILE A 106 13.79 -1.61 -16.81
CA ILE A 106 12.73 -0.80 -16.23
C ILE A 106 11.46 -1.02 -17.05
N LYS A 107 10.38 -1.47 -16.41
CA LYS A 107 9.06 -1.66 -17.03
C LYS A 107 8.17 -0.46 -16.74
N ARG A 108 7.47 0.04 -17.76
CA ARG A 108 6.35 0.98 -17.62
C ARG A 108 5.03 0.24 -17.83
N ARG A 109 4.16 0.29 -16.82
CA ARG A 109 2.79 -0.24 -16.86
C ARG A 109 1.79 0.90 -16.76
N ARG A 110 0.60 0.71 -17.33
CA ARG A 110 -0.51 1.66 -17.19
C ARG A 110 -1.22 1.37 -15.88
N ASP A 111 -1.36 2.38 -15.05
CA ASP A 111 -2.24 2.34 -13.89
C ASP A 111 -3.64 2.75 -14.34
N THR A 112 -4.55 1.79 -14.40
CA THR A 112 -5.91 2.01 -14.88
C THR A 112 -6.93 1.69 -13.81
N GLN A 113 -7.99 2.49 -13.76
CA GLN A 113 -9.14 2.27 -12.91
C GLN A 113 -10.32 1.81 -13.77
N PRO A 114 -10.85 0.60 -13.51
CA PRO A 114 -12.15 0.18 -13.99
C PRO A 114 -13.24 1.15 -13.55
N THR A 115 -14.05 1.59 -14.50
CA THR A 115 -15.20 2.46 -14.30
C THR A 115 -16.41 1.92 -15.06
N TRP A 116 -17.59 2.11 -14.47
CA TRP A 116 -18.86 1.72 -15.07
C TRP A 116 -19.77 2.95 -15.11
N ASP A 117 -20.38 3.19 -16.27
CA ASP A 117 -21.32 4.30 -16.44
C ASP A 117 -22.76 3.93 -16.03
N GLU A 118 -23.72 4.82 -16.28
CA GLU A 118 -25.12 4.67 -15.89
C GLU A 118 -25.80 3.42 -16.46
N ARG A 119 -25.31 2.88 -17.58
CA ARG A 119 -25.84 1.64 -18.19
C ARG A 119 -25.62 0.43 -17.30
N SER A 120 -24.61 0.47 -16.42
CA SER A 120 -24.39 -0.59 -15.43
C SER A 120 -25.53 -0.71 -14.43
N THR A 121 -26.14 0.41 -14.01
CA THR A 121 -27.31 0.38 -13.13
C THR A 121 -28.46 -0.36 -13.80
N LYS A 122 -28.73 -0.06 -15.08
CA LYS A 122 -29.78 -0.74 -15.83
C LYS A 122 -29.47 -2.21 -16.07
N ALA A 123 -28.20 -2.53 -16.34
CA ALA A 123 -27.74 -3.91 -16.47
C ALA A 123 -28.01 -4.72 -15.18
N LEU A 124 -27.68 -4.15 -14.01
CA LEU A 124 -27.92 -4.77 -12.72
C LEU A 124 -29.41 -5.03 -12.49
N GLU A 125 -30.29 -4.08 -12.77
CA GLU A 125 -31.75 -4.29 -12.65
C GLU A 125 -32.23 -5.51 -13.44
N LEU A 126 -31.81 -5.62 -14.71
CA LEU A 126 -32.20 -6.73 -15.60
C LEU A 126 -31.66 -8.07 -15.11
N ILE A 127 -30.38 -8.11 -14.72
CA ILE A 127 -29.72 -9.32 -14.25
C ILE A 127 -30.36 -9.76 -12.92
N HIS A 128 -30.57 -8.83 -11.98
CA HIS A 128 -31.23 -9.13 -10.71
C HIS A 128 -32.64 -9.68 -10.94
N ALA A 129 -33.46 -9.04 -11.77
CA ALA A 129 -34.81 -9.51 -12.07
C ALA A 129 -34.80 -10.95 -12.60
N PHE A 130 -33.89 -11.26 -13.54
CA PHE A 130 -33.72 -12.62 -14.04
C PHE A 130 -33.30 -13.63 -12.95
N LEU A 131 -32.26 -13.30 -12.19
CA LEU A 131 -31.71 -14.20 -11.17
C LEU A 131 -32.75 -14.52 -10.09
N TYR A 132 -33.51 -13.53 -9.64
CA TYR A 132 -34.56 -13.72 -8.63
C TYR A 132 -35.77 -14.48 -9.16
N ASP A 133 -36.26 -14.14 -10.36
CA ASP A 133 -37.49 -14.75 -10.89
C ASP A 133 -37.28 -16.19 -11.36
N THR A 134 -36.11 -16.47 -11.93
CA THR A 134 -35.84 -17.71 -12.67
C THR A 134 -34.82 -18.60 -11.97
N VAL A 135 -33.67 -18.07 -11.55
CA VAL A 135 -32.55 -18.90 -11.06
C VAL A 135 -32.76 -19.31 -9.61
N LYS A 136 -33.15 -18.37 -8.73
CA LYS A 136 -33.36 -18.61 -7.29
C LYS A 136 -34.30 -19.77 -6.99
N LYS A 137 -35.34 -19.97 -7.81
CA LYS A 137 -36.32 -21.05 -7.64
C LYS A 137 -35.82 -22.41 -8.09
N ARG A 138 -34.80 -22.45 -8.96
CA ARG A 138 -34.26 -23.67 -9.57
C ARG A 138 -33.00 -24.15 -8.87
N ASP A 139 -32.11 -23.22 -8.54
CA ASP A 139 -30.80 -23.50 -8.00
C ASP A 139 -30.36 -22.32 -7.11
N LYS A 140 -30.47 -22.53 -5.80
CA LYS A 140 -30.19 -21.49 -4.80
C LYS A 140 -28.69 -21.21 -4.71
N ASP A 141 -27.85 -22.22 -4.81
CA ASP A 141 -26.39 -22.08 -4.69
C ASP A 141 -25.83 -21.32 -5.89
N LEU A 142 -26.34 -21.64 -7.09
CA LEU A 142 -26.00 -20.89 -8.29
C LEU A 142 -26.47 -19.44 -8.22
N PHE A 143 -27.68 -19.21 -7.70
CA PHE A 143 -28.19 -17.85 -7.49
C PHE A 143 -27.28 -17.06 -6.54
N GLU A 144 -26.92 -17.62 -5.38
CA GLU A 144 -26.05 -16.96 -4.40
C GLU A 144 -24.67 -16.65 -4.98
N MET A 145 -24.08 -17.58 -5.74
CA MET A 145 -22.83 -17.37 -6.46
C MET A 145 -22.92 -16.19 -7.45
N LEU A 146 -23.93 -16.18 -8.32
CA LEU A 146 -24.07 -15.14 -9.36
C LEU A 146 -24.39 -13.76 -8.78
N ILE A 147 -25.21 -13.70 -7.73
CA ILE A 147 -25.47 -12.45 -6.99
C ILE A 147 -24.20 -11.95 -6.31
N GLY A 148 -23.35 -12.85 -5.79
CA GLY A 148 -22.06 -12.50 -5.21
C GLY A 148 -21.17 -11.70 -6.16
N PHE A 149 -21.24 -11.96 -7.47
CA PHE A 149 -20.47 -11.21 -8.49
C PHE A 149 -20.99 -9.80 -8.77
N LEU A 150 -22.21 -9.48 -8.33
CA LEU A 150 -22.84 -8.17 -8.49
C LEU A 150 -22.62 -7.25 -7.28
N VAL A 151 -21.96 -7.75 -6.24
CA VAL A 151 -21.70 -7.01 -5.01
C VAL A 151 -20.77 -5.84 -5.31
N LYS A 152 -21.27 -4.64 -5.02
CA LYS A 152 -20.49 -3.41 -5.08
C LYS A 152 -19.51 -3.36 -3.91
N ASN A 153 -18.33 -2.81 -4.15
CA ASN A 153 -17.35 -2.56 -3.09
C ASN A 153 -17.87 -1.47 -2.12
N LYS A 154 -17.10 -1.17 -1.05
CA LYS A 154 -17.47 -0.15 -0.05
C LYS A 154 -17.76 1.24 -0.62
N LYS A 155 -17.31 1.55 -1.83
CA LYS A 155 -17.53 2.82 -2.53
C LYS A 155 -18.75 2.80 -3.46
N GLY A 156 -19.43 1.66 -3.58
CA GLY A 156 -20.59 1.51 -4.46
C GLY A 156 -20.22 1.16 -5.91
N ASP A 157 -18.94 0.86 -6.19
CA ASP A 157 -18.48 0.48 -7.52
C ASP A 157 -18.50 -1.03 -7.71
N LEU A 158 -18.75 -1.48 -8.94
CA LEU A 158 -18.58 -2.88 -9.30
C LEU A 158 -17.10 -3.27 -9.26
N ASP A 159 -16.82 -4.52 -8.90
CA ASP A 159 -15.46 -5.05 -8.98
C ASP A 159 -15.19 -5.66 -10.35
N TYR A 160 -14.02 -5.38 -10.92
CA TYR A 160 -13.67 -5.82 -12.27
C TYR A 160 -13.60 -7.35 -12.38
N ALA A 161 -12.92 -8.00 -11.45
CA ALA A 161 -12.75 -9.45 -11.50
C ALA A 161 -14.11 -10.16 -11.37
N SER A 162 -14.95 -9.67 -10.46
CA SER A 162 -16.30 -10.17 -10.23
C SER A 162 -17.19 -10.01 -11.47
N VAL A 163 -17.17 -8.82 -12.10
CA VAL A 163 -17.91 -8.59 -13.36
C VAL A 163 -17.41 -9.50 -14.48
N MET A 164 -16.09 -9.68 -14.63
CA MET A 164 -15.55 -10.57 -15.67
C MET A 164 -15.93 -12.04 -15.45
N ASN A 165 -15.97 -12.49 -14.19
CA ASN A 165 -16.47 -13.82 -13.85
C ASN A 165 -17.95 -13.97 -14.23
N LEU A 166 -18.80 -12.98 -13.94
CA LEU A 166 -20.19 -12.98 -14.36
C LEU A 166 -20.32 -13.05 -15.89
N LEU A 167 -19.56 -12.23 -16.62
CA LEU A 167 -19.55 -12.20 -18.08
C LEU A 167 -19.09 -13.53 -18.70
N SER A 168 -18.24 -14.29 -18.01
CA SER A 168 -17.83 -15.63 -18.47
C SER A 168 -18.99 -16.63 -18.55
N HIS A 169 -20.09 -16.37 -17.85
CA HIS A 169 -21.31 -17.18 -17.84
C HIS A 169 -22.38 -16.70 -18.84
N GLU A 170 -22.03 -15.81 -19.78
CA GLU A 170 -22.99 -15.23 -20.74
C GLU A 170 -23.83 -16.26 -21.49
N THR A 171 -23.21 -17.39 -21.87
CA THR A 171 -23.88 -18.47 -22.64
C THR A 171 -24.72 -19.41 -21.78
N ARG A 172 -24.67 -19.29 -20.44
CA ARG A 172 -25.33 -20.20 -19.50
C ARG A 172 -26.85 -20.11 -19.56
N PHE A 173 -27.40 -18.96 -19.95
CA PHE A 173 -28.83 -18.72 -20.01
C PHE A 173 -29.25 -18.01 -21.30
N ASN A 174 -30.45 -18.32 -21.77
CA ASN A 174 -31.04 -17.70 -22.96
C ASN A 174 -32.10 -16.63 -22.66
N ASP A 175 -32.33 -16.30 -21.38
CA ASP A 175 -33.30 -15.28 -20.99
C ASP A 175 -32.90 -13.90 -21.57
N PRO A 176 -33.84 -13.16 -22.21
CA PRO A 176 -33.55 -11.85 -22.78
C PRO A 176 -32.97 -10.85 -21.78
N ARG A 177 -33.41 -10.86 -20.52
CA ARG A 177 -32.93 -9.95 -19.47
C ARG A 177 -31.48 -10.26 -19.10
N TRP A 178 -31.11 -11.55 -19.09
CA TRP A 178 -29.72 -11.98 -18.86
C TRP A 178 -28.80 -11.48 -19.97
N LYS A 179 -29.15 -11.78 -21.23
CA LYS A 179 -28.33 -11.38 -22.39
C LYS A 179 -28.22 -9.86 -22.51
N GLU A 180 -29.33 -9.15 -22.37
CA GLU A 180 -29.36 -7.70 -22.48
C GLU A 180 -28.64 -7.04 -21.30
N GLY A 181 -28.82 -7.55 -20.09
CA GLY A 181 -28.11 -7.09 -18.90
C GLY A 181 -26.59 -7.23 -19.05
N LEU A 182 -26.09 -8.40 -19.46
CA LEU A 182 -24.64 -8.58 -19.67
C LEU A 182 -24.11 -7.73 -20.83
N ARG A 183 -24.90 -7.54 -21.90
CA ARG A 183 -24.56 -6.64 -23.02
C ARG A 183 -24.38 -5.21 -22.53
N LEU A 184 -25.33 -4.68 -21.77
CA LEU A 184 -25.24 -3.33 -21.18
C LEU A 184 -24.07 -3.23 -20.20
N LEU A 185 -23.83 -4.28 -19.41
CA LEU A 185 -22.72 -4.31 -18.47
C LEU A 185 -21.37 -4.23 -19.19
N LYS A 186 -21.18 -4.99 -20.27
CA LYS A 186 -19.98 -4.89 -21.13
C LYS A 186 -19.81 -3.50 -21.72
N GLN A 187 -20.90 -2.91 -22.19
CA GLN A 187 -20.87 -1.59 -22.81
C GLN A 187 -20.59 -0.47 -21.82
N SER A 188 -21.06 -0.60 -20.58
CA SER A 188 -20.85 0.37 -19.51
C SER A 188 -19.41 0.45 -19.03
N TYR A 189 -18.62 -0.59 -19.29
CA TYR A 189 -17.25 -0.70 -18.82
C TYR A 189 -16.29 0.20 -19.61
N SER A 190 -15.49 0.94 -18.87
CA SER A 190 -14.37 1.74 -19.38
C SER A 190 -13.19 1.64 -18.42
N ASN A 191 -11.99 1.94 -18.93
CA ASN A 191 -10.78 2.02 -18.12
C ASN A 191 -10.19 3.43 -18.19
N PHE A 192 -10.25 4.13 -17.08
CA PHE A 192 -9.62 5.43 -16.91
C PHE A 192 -8.13 5.27 -16.60
N LEU A 193 -7.25 6.02 -17.27
CA LEU A 193 -5.81 6.03 -16.99
C LEU A 193 -5.53 6.97 -15.81
N LYS A 194 -5.09 6.43 -14.68
CA LYS A 194 -4.63 7.22 -13.53
C LYS A 194 -3.22 7.77 -13.75
N GLY A 195 -2.37 6.98 -14.41
CA GLY A 195 -0.98 7.32 -14.66
C GLY A 195 -0.17 6.11 -15.06
N TYR A 196 1.13 6.18 -14.84
CA TYR A 196 2.06 5.09 -15.12
C TYR A 196 2.72 4.58 -13.85
N GLN A 197 2.88 3.26 -13.79
CA GLN A 197 3.66 2.56 -12.77
C GLN A 197 4.98 2.10 -13.37
N TYR A 198 6.01 2.09 -12.54
CA TYR A 198 7.36 1.68 -12.93
C TYR A 198 7.86 0.55 -12.05
N ASP A 199 8.36 -0.51 -12.67
CA ASP A 199 9.07 -1.58 -11.98
C ASP A 199 10.52 -1.56 -12.41
N PHE A 200 11.42 -1.45 -11.43
CA PHE A 200 12.86 -1.60 -11.64
C PHE A 200 13.20 -3.06 -11.36
N GLU A 201 13.93 -3.68 -12.27
CA GLU A 201 14.25 -5.11 -12.18
C GLU A 201 15.73 -5.36 -12.47
N LYS A 202 16.31 -6.30 -11.73
CA LYS A 202 17.66 -6.81 -11.95
C LYS A 202 17.63 -8.33 -12.14
N GLN A 203 18.56 -8.88 -12.91
CA GLN A 203 18.72 -10.33 -12.98
C GLN A 203 19.40 -10.85 -11.70
N ASN A 204 18.89 -11.96 -11.17
CA ASN A 204 19.54 -12.76 -10.16
C ASN A 204 20.59 -13.70 -10.79
N GLU A 205 21.29 -14.48 -9.96
CA GLU A 205 22.34 -15.41 -10.40
C GLU A 205 21.82 -16.49 -11.36
N GLU A 206 20.53 -16.84 -11.28
CA GLU A 206 19.85 -17.79 -12.18
C GLU A 206 19.37 -17.13 -13.49
N GLY A 207 19.62 -15.84 -13.69
CA GLY A 207 19.20 -15.07 -14.86
C GLY A 207 17.72 -14.67 -14.86
N LYS A 208 16.98 -14.88 -13.77
CA LYS A 208 15.59 -14.42 -13.62
C LYS A 208 15.56 -12.96 -13.18
N TYR A 209 14.61 -12.19 -13.70
CA TYR A 209 14.42 -10.80 -13.28
C TYR A 209 13.65 -10.74 -11.97
N GLU A 210 14.25 -10.09 -10.98
CA GLU A 210 13.65 -9.78 -9.70
C GLU A 210 13.42 -8.28 -9.59
N ARG A 211 12.30 -7.93 -8.97
CA ARG A 211 11.97 -6.53 -8.69
C ARG A 211 12.94 -5.98 -7.64
N ILE A 212 13.43 -4.77 -7.89
CA ILE A 212 14.12 -3.99 -6.87
C ILE A 212 13.04 -3.38 -5.97
N GLU A 213 13.00 -3.86 -4.73
CA GLU A 213 12.09 -3.35 -3.71
C GLU A 213 12.60 -2.00 -3.19
N LEU A 214 11.69 -1.03 -3.12
CA LEU A 214 11.97 0.36 -2.72
C LEU A 214 11.21 0.74 -1.44
N ASN A 215 10.62 -0.24 -0.75
CA ASN A 215 9.83 -0.06 0.45
C ASN A 215 10.42 -0.86 1.63
N PHE A 216 10.23 -0.38 2.86
CA PHE A 216 10.77 -1.01 4.05
C PHE A 216 10.10 -2.34 4.41
N SER A 217 8.83 -2.56 4.00
CA SER A 217 8.08 -3.78 4.32
C SER A 217 8.56 -5.03 3.57
N ALA A 218 9.45 -4.89 2.60
CA ALA A 218 9.91 -5.97 1.77
C ALA A 218 11.27 -6.57 2.20
N HIS A 219 11.89 -6.02 3.25
CA HIS A 219 13.21 -6.42 3.74
C HIS A 219 13.16 -7.04 5.13
#